data_AF-A0A418MGT7-F1
#
_entry.id   AF-A0A418MGT7-F1
#
_cell.length_a   1.000
_cell.length_b   1.000
_cell.length_c   1.000
_cell.angle_alpha   90.00
_cell.angle_beta   90.00
_cell.angle_gamma   90.00
#
_symmetry.space_group_name_H-M   'P 1'
#
loop_
_entity.id
_entity.type
_entity.pdbx_description
1 polymer ?
#
loop_
_entity_poly.entity_id
_entity_poly.type
_entity_poly.pdbx_seq_one_letter_code
_entity_poly.pdbx_strand_id
1 'polypeptide(L)'
;MPGLETYRTEGKHMGQQRGWPKMVEFPTLSHFIQEIRKSGISEVRVDVFEQSQQSELSFVYYVTLTLYVTASEEEGRVLYQYMEALDTTANTEPKYCGDDGLHRGAQRMVDVREELSLAGLEVGSGRYVLRYADH
;
A
#
# COMPACT_ATOMS: atom_id res chain seq x y z
N MET A 1 -6.68 68.36 -15.93
CA MET A 1 -5.37 67.95 -15.35
C MET A 1 -5.62 66.67 -14.55
N PRO A 2 -4.73 65.67 -14.69
CA PRO A 2 -5.12 64.28 -14.92
C PRO A 2 -4.70 63.34 -13.78
N GLY A 3 -5.17 62.09 -13.87
CA GLY A 3 -4.72 60.97 -13.04
C GLY A 3 -5.29 59.65 -13.56
N LEU A 4 -4.98 59.31 -14.82
CA LEU A 4 -4.99 57.92 -15.29
C LEU A 4 -3.95 57.14 -14.50
N GLU A 5 -4.30 55.96 -13.99
CA GLU A 5 -3.43 54.79 -14.17
C GLU A 5 -4.18 53.48 -13.95
N THR A 6 -3.81 52.55 -14.81
CA THR A 6 -4.43 51.28 -15.16
C THR A 6 -3.69 50.08 -14.54
N TYR A 7 -4.43 48.98 -14.35
CA TYR A 7 -4.00 47.57 -14.22
C TYR A 7 -2.89 47.19 -13.22
N ARG A 8 -3.25 46.31 -12.27
CA ARG A 8 -2.41 45.13 -11.98
C ARG A 8 -3.24 43.96 -11.46
N THR A 9 -3.38 42.95 -12.31
CA THR A 9 -3.69 41.55 -11.96
C THR A 9 -2.53 40.96 -11.17
N GLU A 10 -2.78 40.52 -9.94
CA GLU A 10 -2.10 39.41 -9.27
C GLU A 10 -3.18 38.76 -8.36
N GLY A 11 -3.68 37.55 -8.58
CA GLY A 11 -2.94 36.37 -8.96
C GLY A 11 -2.22 35.80 -7.74
N LYS A 12 -2.95 35.28 -6.74
CA LYS A 12 -2.38 34.35 -5.76
C LYS A 12 -3.37 33.22 -5.48
N HIS A 13 -3.21 32.19 -6.31
CA HIS A 13 -3.39 30.77 -6.01
C HIS A 13 -4.22 30.46 -4.76
N MET A 14 -5.51 30.15 -5.01
CA MET A 14 -6.25 29.19 -4.20
C MET A 14 -5.32 28.00 -3.92
N GLY A 15 -5.03 27.78 -2.65
CA GLY A 15 -4.28 26.61 -2.21
C GLY A 15 -4.99 25.37 -2.76
N GLN A 16 -4.29 24.61 -3.60
CA GLN A 16 -4.67 23.24 -3.87
C GLN A 16 -4.79 22.54 -2.52
N GLN A 17 -6.01 22.26 -2.08
CA GLN A 17 -6.23 21.22 -1.08
C GLN A 17 -5.64 19.95 -1.68
N ARG A 18 -4.45 19.56 -1.24
CA ARG A 18 -3.95 18.20 -1.40
C ARG A 18 -4.86 17.31 -0.55
N GLY A 19 -6.00 16.93 -1.12
CA GLY A 19 -6.84 15.90 -0.56
C GLY A 19 -6.04 14.61 -0.45
N TRP A 20 -6.24 13.86 0.64
CA TRP A 20 -5.70 12.52 0.75
C TRP A 20 -6.18 11.68 -0.43
N PRO A 21 -5.34 10.79 -0.97
CA PRO A 21 -5.76 9.90 -2.04
C PRO A 21 -6.98 9.09 -1.61
N LYS A 22 -7.95 8.94 -2.51
CA LYS A 22 -9.06 8.03 -2.30
C LYS A 22 -8.52 6.60 -2.36
N MET A 23 -8.70 5.85 -1.28
CA MET A 23 -8.30 4.45 -1.24
C MET A 23 -9.45 3.56 -1.72
N VAL A 24 -9.13 2.57 -2.55
CA VAL A 24 -10.07 1.56 -3.06
C VAL A 24 -9.49 0.19 -2.78
N GLU A 25 -10.14 -0.55 -1.89
CA GLU A 25 -9.75 -1.91 -1.52
C GLU A 25 -10.49 -2.95 -2.34
N PHE A 26 -9.77 -4.01 -2.72
CA PHE A 26 -10.30 -5.12 -3.51
C PHE A 26 -10.25 -6.42 -2.70
N PRO A 27 -11.31 -7.24 -2.77
CA PRO A 27 -11.38 -8.48 -1.99
C PRO A 27 -10.51 -9.61 -2.55
N THR A 28 -10.11 -9.52 -3.82
CA THR A 28 -9.29 -10.55 -4.49
C THR A 28 -8.25 -9.91 -5.40
N LEU A 29 -7.12 -10.59 -5.56
CA LEU A 29 -6.06 -10.17 -6.48
C LEU A 29 -6.57 -10.08 -7.92
N SER A 30 -7.43 -11.01 -8.36
CA SER A 30 -7.98 -10.99 -9.72
C SER A 30 -8.86 -9.75 -9.98
N HIS A 31 -9.69 -9.34 -9.01
CA HIS A 31 -10.49 -8.12 -9.14
C HIS A 31 -9.60 -6.88 -9.18
N PHE A 32 -8.58 -6.84 -8.33
CA PHE A 32 -7.58 -5.79 -8.34
C PHE A 32 -6.92 -5.65 -9.72
N ILE A 33 -6.38 -6.75 -10.27
CA ILE A 33 -5.71 -6.78 -11.58
C ILE A 33 -6.64 -6.30 -12.69
N GLN A 34 -7.89 -6.76 -12.71
CA GLN A 34 -8.86 -6.37 -13.72
C GLN A 34 -9.12 -4.86 -13.70
N GLU A 35 -9.23 -4.27 -12.50
CA GLU A 35 -9.56 -2.86 -12.37
C GLU A 35 -8.39 -1.96 -12.74
N ILE A 36 -7.19 -2.22 -12.22
CA ILE A 36 -6.01 -1.39 -12.52
C ILE A 36 -5.66 -1.40 -14.01
N ARG A 37 -5.89 -2.54 -14.70
CA ARG A 37 -5.70 -2.65 -16.15
C ARG A 37 -6.71 -1.83 -16.94
N LYS A 38 -7.97 -1.76 -16.50
CA LYS A 38 -8.98 -0.88 -17.11
C LYS A 38 -8.62 0.59 -16.91
N SER A 39 -8.04 0.93 -15.76
CA SER A 39 -7.56 2.27 -15.44
C SER A 39 -6.25 2.65 -16.15
N GLY A 40 -5.65 1.74 -16.93
CA GLY A 40 -4.41 1.99 -17.68
C GLY A 40 -3.15 2.04 -16.80
N ILE A 41 -3.21 1.56 -15.56
CA ILE A 41 -2.06 1.54 -14.65
C ILE A 41 -1.20 0.32 -14.98
N SER A 42 0.09 0.55 -15.20
CA SER A 42 1.07 -0.50 -15.50
C SER A 42 1.98 -0.84 -14.33
N GLU A 43 2.27 0.11 -13.43
CA GLU A 43 3.15 -0.10 -12.28
C GLU A 43 2.36 -0.54 -11.04
N VAL A 44 2.83 -1.60 -10.40
CA VAL A 44 2.29 -2.10 -9.13
C VAL A 44 3.40 -2.35 -8.13
N ARG A 45 3.09 -2.26 -6.84
CA ARG A 45 4.00 -2.60 -5.74
C ARG A 45 3.42 -3.73 -4.93
N VAL A 46 4.30 -4.62 -4.50
CA VAL A 46 3.97 -5.72 -3.60
C VAL A 46 4.80 -5.55 -2.35
N ASP A 47 4.16 -5.41 -1.19
CA ASP A 47 4.82 -5.20 0.09
C ASP A 47 4.32 -6.23 1.10
N VAL A 48 5.14 -6.55 2.10
CA VAL A 48 4.71 -7.33 3.27
C VAL A 48 5.03 -6.53 4.53
N PHE A 49 4.01 -6.32 5.36
CA PHE A 49 4.13 -5.59 6.61
C PHE A 49 3.65 -6.41 7.80
N GLU A 50 4.31 -6.22 8.93
CA GLU A 50 3.84 -6.64 10.24
C GLU A 50 2.80 -5.64 10.76
N GLN A 51 1.62 -6.14 11.12
CA GLN A 51 0.59 -5.37 11.80
C GLN A 51 0.38 -5.93 13.21
N SER A 52 0.68 -5.12 14.22
CA SER A 52 0.47 -5.49 15.62
C SER A 52 -0.78 -4.82 16.17
N GLN A 53 -1.68 -5.61 16.74
CA GLN A 53 -2.84 -5.14 17.47
C GLN A 53 -2.81 -5.67 18.90
N GLN A 54 -2.86 -4.77 19.88
CA GLN A 54 -2.97 -5.18 21.28
C GLN A 54 -4.34 -5.81 21.54
N SER A 55 -4.37 -6.95 22.24
CA SER A 55 -5.61 -7.55 22.70
C SER A 55 -6.28 -6.67 23.75
N GLU A 56 -7.58 -6.45 23.62
CA GLU A 56 -8.37 -5.73 24.64
C GLU A 56 -8.60 -6.57 25.90
N LEU A 57 -8.44 -7.90 25.79
CA LEU A 57 -8.83 -8.86 26.82
C LEU A 57 -7.62 -9.59 27.44
N SER A 58 -6.39 -9.27 27.02
CA SER A 58 -5.17 -9.95 27.48
C SER A 58 -3.94 -9.04 27.33
N PHE A 59 -2.81 -9.45 27.91
CA PHE A 59 -1.51 -8.77 27.80
C PHE A 59 -0.71 -9.19 26.56
N VAL A 60 -1.37 -9.78 25.55
CA VAL A 60 -0.74 -10.21 24.30
C VAL A 60 -1.12 -9.30 23.13
N TYR A 61 -0.26 -9.25 22.13
CA TYR A 61 -0.48 -8.66 20.83
C TYR A 61 -0.81 -9.77 19.83
N TYR A 62 -1.80 -9.53 18.99
CA TYR A 62 -1.97 -10.27 17.74
C TYR A 62 -1.10 -9.59 16.69
N VAL A 63 -0.10 -10.30 16.18
CA VAL A 63 0.81 -9.80 15.17
C VAL A 63 0.55 -10.56 13.87
N THR A 64 0.13 -9.84 12.84
CA THR A 64 -0.26 -10.40 11.55
C THR A 64 0.73 -9.97 10.47
N LEU A 65 1.25 -10.93 9.71
CA LEU A 65 1.93 -10.66 8.44
C LEU A 65 0.89 -10.44 7.37
N THR A 66 0.91 -9.26 6.75
CA THR A 66 -0.05 -8.89 5.72
C THR A 66 0.67 -8.52 4.45
N LEU A 67 0.31 -9.19 3.35
CA LEU A 67 0.73 -8.82 2.00
C LEU A 67 -0.17 -7.73 1.46
N TYR A 68 0.44 -6.76 0.81
CA TYR A 68 -0.21 -5.63 0.18
C TYR A 68 0.18 -5.60 -1.29
N VAL A 69 -0.80 -5.48 -2.18
CA VAL A 69 -0.57 -5.10 -3.57
C VAL A 69 -1.19 -3.74 -3.78
N THR A 70 -0.38 -2.76 -4.20
CA THR A 70 -0.83 -1.38 -4.37
C THR A 70 -0.51 -0.85 -5.75
N ALA A 71 -1.38 0.00 -6.26
CA ALA A 71 -1.21 0.71 -7.52
C ALA A 71 -1.80 2.12 -7.38
N SER A 72 -1.19 3.10 -8.04
CA SER A 72 -1.64 4.48 -8.01
C SER A 72 -1.82 5.00 -9.43
N GLU A 73 -2.83 5.85 -9.64
CA GLU A 73 -2.92 6.64 -10.87
C GLU A 73 -1.76 7.65 -10.95
N GLU A 74 -1.41 8.12 -12.16
CA GLU A 74 -0.30 9.06 -12.39
C GLU A 74 -0.40 10.34 -11.54
N GLU A 75 -1.62 10.82 -11.27
CA GLU A 75 -1.85 12.01 -10.44
C GLU A 75 -1.88 11.70 -8.93
N GLY A 76 -1.74 10.43 -8.53
CA GLY A 76 -1.74 9.98 -7.14
C GLY A 76 -3.05 10.25 -6.40
N ARG A 77 -4.17 10.45 -7.12
CA ARG A 77 -5.49 10.77 -6.53
C ARG A 77 -6.22 9.54 -6.01
N VAL A 78 -5.96 8.37 -6.59
CA VAL A 78 -6.56 7.11 -6.19
C VAL A 78 -5.47 6.10 -5.92
N LEU A 79 -5.57 5.42 -4.78
CA LEU A 79 -4.74 4.28 -4.40
C LEU A 79 -5.60 3.03 -4.43
N TYR A 80 -5.27 2.11 -5.33
CA TYR A 80 -5.88 0.80 -5.44
C TYR A 80 -5.09 -0.16 -4.55
N GLN A 81 -5.78 -1.01 -3.79
CA GLN A 81 -5.14 -1.91 -2.84
C GLN A 81 -5.81 -3.28 -2.78
N TYR A 82 -5.03 -4.34 -2.78
CA TYR A 82 -5.41 -5.67 -2.35
C TYR A 82 -4.59 -6.05 -1.11
N MET A 83 -5.24 -6.70 -0.13
CA MET A 83 -4.62 -7.13 1.12
C MET A 83 -4.88 -8.62 1.35
N GLU A 84 -3.86 -9.33 1.83
CA GLU A 84 -3.95 -10.74 2.19
C GLU A 84 -3.26 -10.97 3.53
N ALA A 85 -4.02 -11.41 4.53
CA ALA A 85 -3.44 -11.86 5.80
C ALA A 85 -2.79 -13.23 5.58
N LEU A 86 -1.47 -13.29 5.78
CA LEU A 86 -0.66 -14.47 5.51
C LEU A 86 -0.57 -15.39 6.73
N ASP A 87 -0.36 -14.78 7.89
CA ASP A 87 -0.20 -15.49 9.16
C ASP A 87 -0.46 -14.55 10.33
N THR A 88 -1.03 -15.07 11.42
CA THR A 88 -1.26 -14.32 12.66
C THR A 88 -0.74 -15.13 13.84
N THR A 89 0.13 -14.51 14.64
CA THR A 89 0.62 -15.08 15.89
C THR A 89 0.18 -14.23 17.09
N ALA A 90 0.05 -14.85 18.25
CA ALA A 90 -0.14 -14.14 19.51
C ALA A 90 1.19 -14.08 20.25
N ASN A 91 1.65 -12.89 20.61
CA ASN A 91 2.94 -12.67 21.25
C ASN A 91 2.82 -11.67 22.40
N THR A 92 3.68 -11.76 23.41
CA THR A 92 3.75 -10.74 24.49
C THR A 92 4.43 -9.45 24.03
N GLU A 93 5.12 -9.48 22.90
CA GLU A 93 5.73 -8.31 22.25
C GLU A 93 5.00 -7.96 20.93
N PRO A 94 4.97 -6.68 20.52
CA PRO A 94 4.36 -6.24 19.26
C PRO A 94 5.30 -6.50 18.07
N LYS A 95 5.76 -7.74 17.93
CA LYS A 95 6.67 -8.20 16.88
C LYS A 95 6.34 -9.61 16.46
N TYR A 96 6.46 -9.87 15.16
CA TYR A 96 6.23 -11.19 14.61
C TYR A 96 7.45 -12.10 14.87
N CYS A 97 7.22 -13.35 15.27
CA CYS A 97 8.29 -14.27 15.67
C CYS A 97 8.19 -15.67 15.02
N GLY A 98 7.30 -15.86 14.05
CA GLY A 98 7.09 -17.18 13.41
C GLY A 98 7.93 -17.38 12.15
N ASP A 99 9.06 -18.08 12.23
CA ASP A 99 9.94 -18.30 11.07
C ASP A 99 9.20 -18.90 9.85
N ASP A 100 8.31 -19.86 10.10
CA ASP A 100 7.48 -20.47 9.05
C ASP A 100 6.60 -19.44 8.32
N GLY A 101 6.04 -18.47 9.04
CA GLY A 101 5.20 -17.43 8.44
C GLY A 101 6.02 -16.41 7.65
N LEU A 102 7.24 -16.09 8.10
CA LEU A 102 8.18 -15.27 7.31
C LEU A 102 8.49 -15.96 5.97
N HIS A 103 8.76 -17.28 6.00
CA HIS A 103 9.03 -18.07 4.81
C HIS A 103 7.81 -18.17 3.88
N ARG A 104 6.63 -18.45 4.43
CA ARG A 104 5.36 -18.45 3.68
C ARG A 104 5.07 -17.09 3.03
N GLY A 105 5.32 -16.00 3.75
CA GLY A 105 5.13 -14.65 3.23
C GLY A 105 6.09 -14.32 2.09
N ALA A 106 7.35 -14.73 2.21
CA ALA A 106 8.33 -14.58 1.13
C ALA A 106 7.90 -15.35 -0.12
N GLN A 107 7.48 -16.61 0.04
CA GLN A 107 7.02 -17.42 -1.09
C GLN A 107 5.76 -16.83 -1.72
N ARG A 108 4.77 -16.44 -0.91
CA ARG A 108 3.53 -15.87 -1.44
C ARG A 108 3.78 -14.56 -2.20
N MET A 109 4.74 -13.76 -1.75
CA MET A 109 5.17 -12.56 -2.47
C MET A 109 5.77 -12.92 -3.84
N VAL A 110 6.59 -13.97 -3.95
CA VAL A 110 7.09 -14.45 -5.25
C VAL A 110 5.93 -14.85 -6.17
N ASP A 111 4.99 -15.65 -5.65
CA ASP A 111 3.84 -16.12 -6.43
C ASP A 111 2.99 -14.94 -6.95
N VAL A 112 2.66 -13.98 -6.08
CA VAL A 112 1.88 -12.79 -6.45
C VAL A 112 2.61 -11.93 -7.48
N ARG A 113 3.94 -11.78 -7.35
CA ARG A 113 4.74 -11.05 -8.34
C ARG A 113 4.70 -11.72 -9.71
N GLU A 114 4.74 -13.05 -9.74
CA GLU A 114 4.62 -13.82 -10.98
C GLU A 114 3.22 -13.65 -11.59
N GLU A 115 2.15 -13.80 -10.80
CA GLU A 115 0.77 -13.57 -11.23
C GLU A 115 0.57 -12.17 -11.85
N LEU A 116 1.11 -11.12 -11.21
CA LEU A 116 1.06 -9.74 -11.70
C LEU A 116 1.87 -9.55 -12.99
N SER A 117 3.06 -10.14 -13.06
CA SER A 117 3.92 -10.07 -14.25
C SER A 117 3.28 -10.77 -15.44
N LEU A 118 2.65 -11.94 -15.23
CA LEU A 118 1.89 -12.66 -16.24
C LEU A 118 0.67 -11.86 -16.74
N ALA A 119 0.11 -11.00 -15.89
CA ALA A 119 -0.96 -10.07 -16.27
C ALA A 119 -0.45 -8.84 -17.07
N GLY A 120 0.86 -8.72 -17.30
CA GLY A 120 1.49 -7.64 -18.05
C GLY A 120 1.77 -6.39 -17.22
N LEU A 121 1.84 -6.50 -15.90
CA LEU A 121 2.13 -5.40 -14.99
C LEU A 121 3.61 -5.36 -14.62
N GLU A 122 4.16 -4.16 -14.51
CA GLU A 122 5.51 -3.93 -14.03
C GLU A 122 5.51 -3.90 -12.50
N VAL A 123 6.13 -4.90 -11.89
CA VAL A 123 6.17 -5.01 -10.43
C VAL A 123 7.41 -4.33 -9.88
N GLY A 124 7.22 -3.17 -9.25
CA GLY A 124 8.25 -2.42 -8.58
C GLY A 124 8.89 -3.20 -7.41
N SER A 125 10.05 -2.74 -6.96
CA SER A 125 10.68 -3.29 -5.75
C SER A 125 9.82 -2.97 -4.53
N GLY A 126 9.20 -4.02 -3.98
CA GLY A 126 8.53 -3.98 -2.70
C GLY A 126 9.46 -3.62 -1.55
N ARG A 127 8.91 -2.97 -0.53
CA ARG A 127 9.52 -2.87 0.79
C ARG A 127 9.18 -4.15 1.55
N TYR A 128 10.23 -4.90 1.88
CA TYR A 128 10.14 -5.94 2.88
C TYR A 128 10.47 -5.29 4.23
N VAL A 129 9.46 -5.00 5.04
CA VAL A 129 9.69 -4.49 6.40
C VAL A 129 9.33 -5.61 7.37
N LEU A 130 10.07 -6.69 7.29
CA LEU A 130 10.21 -7.62 8.40
C LEU A 130 11.41 -7.12 9.19
N ARG A 131 11.15 -6.59 10.39
CA ARG A 131 12.28 -6.28 11.27
C ARG A 131 12.80 -7.64 11.72
N TYR A 132 13.80 -8.17 11.02
CA TYR A 132 14.65 -9.21 11.59
C TYR A 132 15.07 -8.69 12.96
N ALA A 133 14.67 -9.38 14.02
CA ALA A 133 15.29 -9.16 15.31
C ALA A 133 16.76 -9.54 15.09
N ASP A 134 17.65 -8.55 15.11
CA ASP A 134 19.10 -8.80 15.14
C ASP A 134 19.35 -9.81 16.27
N HIS A 135 19.86 -10.98 15.89
CA HIS A 135 20.27 -12.06 16.80
C HIS A 135 21.46 -11.63 17.67
#